data_AF-A0A4S4BI34-F1
#
_entry.id   AF-A0A4S4BI34-F1
#
_cell.length_a   1.000
_cell.length_b   1.000
_cell.length_c   1.000
_cell.angle_alpha   90.00
_cell.angle_beta   90.00
_cell.angle_gamma   90.00
#
_symmetry.space_group_name_H-M   'P 1'
#
loop_
_entity.id
_entity.type
_entity.pdbx_description
1 polymer ?
#
loop_
_entity_poly.entity_id
_entity_poly.type
_entity_poly.pdbx_seq_one_letter_code
_entity_poly.pdbx_strand_id
1 'polypeptide(L)'
;MNVNSVQPVSNYLKSMQQGKDGSRLASIRNVLMMGKKLSSGEMNYLQRYDPNLHNQAMSISKERQAYEDALQHSRSKAAADYYHTFKLMQIAGQLKHGGSEELQMRANAIQEAHREFVRSSKYASLK
;
A
#
# COMPACT_ATOMS: atom_id res chain seq x y z
N MET A 1 49.22 -9.77 -21.44
CA MET A 1 47.97 -10.34 -20.91
C MET A 1 47.87 -9.89 -19.45
N ASN A 2 46.92 -9.01 -19.11
CA ASN A 2 46.78 -8.50 -17.74
C ASN A 2 45.62 -9.23 -17.07
N VAL A 3 45.94 -10.19 -16.21
CA VAL A 3 44.96 -10.96 -15.44
C VAL A 3 44.86 -10.37 -14.04
N ASN A 4 43.61 -10.28 -13.56
CA ASN A 4 43.19 -10.06 -12.16
C ASN A 4 42.81 -8.64 -11.75
N SER A 5 41.71 -8.13 -12.31
CA SER A 5 40.78 -7.27 -11.56
C SER A 5 39.70 -8.14 -10.88
N VAL A 6 40.11 -9.02 -9.98
CA VAL A 6 39.16 -9.78 -9.16
C VAL A 6 38.53 -8.81 -8.19
N GLN A 7 37.25 -8.47 -8.41
CA GLN A 7 36.54 -7.58 -7.50
C GLN A 7 36.54 -8.15 -6.07
N PRO A 8 36.75 -7.33 -5.03
CA PRO A 8 36.76 -7.80 -3.65
C PRO A 8 35.46 -8.54 -3.32
N VAL A 9 35.55 -9.67 -2.62
CA VAL A 9 34.38 -10.46 -2.15
C VAL A 9 33.36 -9.58 -1.41
N SER A 10 33.84 -8.53 -0.72
CA SER A 10 33.02 -7.49 -0.09
C SER A 10 32.05 -6.79 -1.07
N ASN A 11 32.50 -6.46 -2.28
CA ASN A 11 31.66 -5.84 -3.30
C ASN A 11 30.63 -6.82 -3.87
N TYR A 12 30.98 -8.11 -3.96
CA TYR A 12 30.08 -9.16 -4.41
C TYR A 12 28.98 -9.47 -3.38
N LEU A 13 29.33 -9.46 -2.09
CA LEU A 13 28.36 -9.58 -1.00
C LEU A 13 27.44 -8.36 -0.92
N LYS A 14 27.99 -7.16 -1.12
CA LYS A 14 27.21 -5.91 -1.15
C LYS A 14 26.25 -5.87 -2.33
N SER A 15 26.66 -6.33 -3.53
CA SER A 15 25.77 -6.39 -4.69
C SER A 15 24.68 -7.47 -4.55
N MET A 16 24.98 -8.63 -3.95
CA MET A 16 23.96 -9.64 -3.62
C MET A 16 22.97 -9.16 -2.56
N GLN A 17 23.42 -8.42 -1.54
CA GLN A 17 22.53 -7.80 -0.56
C GLN A 17 21.64 -6.74 -1.22
N GLN A 18 22.20 -5.87 -2.06
CA GLN A 18 21.43 -4.89 -2.83
C GLN A 18 20.40 -5.54 -3.78
N GLY A 19 20.72 -6.69 -4.38
CA GLY A 19 19.78 -7.44 -5.23
C GLY A 19 18.60 -8.03 -4.45
N LYS A 20 18.83 -8.52 -3.23
CA LYS A 20 17.79 -9.02 -2.33
C LYS A 20 16.95 -7.90 -1.71
N ASP A 21 17.57 -6.76 -1.41
CA ASP A 21 16.89 -5.59 -0.87
C ASP A 21 16.00 -4.90 -1.92
N GLY A 22 16.48 -4.81 -3.16
CA GLY A 22 15.68 -4.32 -4.29
C GLY A 22 14.47 -5.20 -4.58
N SER A 23 14.61 -6.53 -4.50
CA SER A 23 13.47 -7.44 -4.70
C SER A 23 12.42 -7.32 -3.58
N ARG A 24 12.86 -7.07 -2.34
CA ARG A 24 11.95 -6.92 -1.20
C ARG A 24 11.20 -5.58 -1.23
N LEU A 25 11.86 -4.47 -1.56
CA LEU A 25 11.18 -3.18 -1.76
C LEU A 25 10.15 -3.26 -2.89
N ALA A 26 10.50 -3.88 -4.02
CA ALA A 26 9.57 -4.10 -5.12
C ALA A 26 8.36 -4.95 -4.69
N SER A 27 8.59 -6.00 -3.90
CA SER A 27 7.49 -6.82 -3.36
C SER A 27 6.56 -6.01 -2.46
N ILE A 28 7.11 -5.18 -1.58
CA ILE A 28 6.31 -4.32 -0.69
C ILE A 28 5.50 -3.29 -1.50
N ARG A 29 6.12 -2.64 -2.50
CA ARG A 29 5.39 -1.73 -3.40
C ARG A 29 4.27 -2.45 -4.12
N ASN A 30 4.48 -3.69 -4.57
CA ASN A 30 3.41 -4.48 -5.19
C ASN A 30 2.25 -4.75 -4.21
N VAL A 31 2.52 -5.05 -2.95
CA VAL A 31 1.46 -5.23 -1.93
C VAL A 31 0.64 -3.94 -1.77
N LEU A 32 1.30 -2.78 -1.71
CA LEU A 32 0.63 -1.46 -1.66
C LEU A 32 -0.16 -1.17 -2.94
N MET A 33 0.39 -1.51 -4.11
CA MET A 33 -0.29 -1.38 -5.40
C MET A 33 -1.49 -2.32 -5.53
N MET A 34 -1.50 -3.47 -4.83
CA MET A 34 -2.68 -4.31 -4.71
C MET A 34 -3.70 -3.78 -3.69
N GLY A 35 -3.39 -2.67 -3.00
CA GLY A 35 -4.22 -2.07 -1.96
C GLY A 35 -4.20 -2.83 -0.63
N LYS A 36 -3.34 -3.84 -0.46
CA LYS A 36 -3.33 -4.71 0.73
C LYS A 36 -2.58 -4.07 1.90
N LYS A 37 -2.94 -4.47 3.11
CA LYS A 37 -2.24 -4.07 4.35
C LYS A 37 -0.85 -4.70 4.39
N LEU A 38 0.16 -3.88 4.66
CA LEU A 38 1.50 -4.39 4.95
C LEU A 38 1.52 -5.11 6.29
N SER A 39 2.28 -6.20 6.36
CA SER A 39 2.62 -6.84 7.62
C SER A 39 3.54 -5.94 8.46
N SER A 40 3.59 -6.20 9.78
CA SER A 40 4.53 -5.49 10.67
C SER A 40 5.98 -5.65 10.23
N GLY A 41 6.34 -6.81 9.66
CA GLY A 41 7.69 -7.06 9.12
C GLY A 41 8.01 -6.21 7.90
N GLU A 42 7.05 -6.00 7.00
CA GLU A 42 7.20 -5.13 5.83
C GLU A 42 7.25 -3.66 6.22
N MET A 43 6.42 -3.23 7.18
CA MET A 43 6.44 -1.86 7.70
C MET A 43 7.78 -1.55 8.38
N ASN A 44 8.27 -2.44 9.25
CA ASN A 44 9.59 -2.29 9.88
C ASN A 44 10.73 -2.28 8.85
N TYR A 45 10.59 -3.01 7.74
CA TYR A 45 11.56 -2.98 6.65
C TYR A 45 11.56 -1.61 5.96
N LEU A 46 10.39 -1.08 5.60
CA LEU A 46 10.30 0.26 5.00
C LEU A 46 10.91 1.33 5.91
N GLN A 47 10.66 1.26 7.22
CA GLN A 47 11.22 2.23 8.17
C GLN A 47 12.76 2.31 8.10
N ARG A 48 13.43 1.20 7.79
CA ARG A 48 14.90 1.11 7.73
C ARG A 48 15.47 1.43 6.34
N TYR A 49 14.78 1.03 5.28
CA TYR A 49 15.33 1.01 3.92
C TYR A 49 14.67 2.02 2.96
N ASP A 50 13.44 2.44 3.21
CA ASP A 50 12.73 3.48 2.43
C ASP A 50 11.76 4.27 3.35
N PRO A 51 12.27 5.23 4.15
CA PRO A 51 11.45 5.99 5.10
C PRO A 51 10.35 6.82 4.44
N ASN A 52 10.53 7.22 3.17
CA ASN A 52 9.52 7.96 2.43
C ASN A 52 8.32 7.05 2.12
N LEU A 53 8.59 5.86 1.58
CA LEU A 53 7.54 4.87 1.33
C LEU A 53 6.89 4.37 2.62
N HIS A 54 7.65 4.28 3.73
CA HIS A 54 7.09 4.00 5.05
C HIS A 54 6.03 5.03 5.45
N ASN A 55 6.35 6.32 5.35
CA ASN A 55 5.43 7.38 5.72
C ASN A 55 4.18 7.39 4.84
N GLN A 56 4.34 7.14 3.54
CA GLN A 56 3.21 6.97 2.61
C GLN A 56 2.35 5.77 3.01
N ALA A 57 2.95 4.59 3.22
CA ALA A 57 2.23 3.38 3.63
C ALA A 57 1.48 3.57 4.95
N MET A 58 2.07 4.29 5.90
CA MET A 58 1.43 4.60 7.19
C MET A 58 0.24 5.56 7.01
N SER A 59 0.38 6.58 6.17
CA SER A 59 -0.73 7.47 5.79
C SER A 59 -1.88 6.71 5.13
N ILE A 60 -1.57 5.87 4.13
CA ILE A 60 -2.54 5.00 3.44
C ILE A 60 -3.23 4.07 4.45
N SER A 61 -2.47 3.47 5.37
CA SER A 61 -3.03 2.58 6.40
C SER A 61 -4.00 3.30 7.33
N LYS A 62 -3.70 4.54 7.72
CA LYS A 62 -4.61 5.37 8.54
C LYS A 62 -5.88 5.74 7.78
N GLU A 63 -5.75 6.17 6.54
CA GLU A 63 -6.89 6.51 5.69
C GLU A 63 -7.79 5.29 5.45
N ARG A 64 -7.19 4.13 5.15
CA ARG A 64 -7.91 2.86 5.00
C ARG A 64 -8.64 2.47 6.29
N GLN A 65 -8.01 2.58 7.46
CA GLN A 65 -8.66 2.27 8.73
C GLN A 65 -9.87 3.16 8.98
N ALA A 66 -9.73 4.48 8.80
CA ALA A 66 -10.84 5.41 8.96
C ALA A 66 -12.01 5.11 7.99
N TYR A 67 -11.69 4.67 6.77
CA TYR A 67 -12.68 4.22 5.80
C TYR A 67 -13.38 2.92 6.24
N GLU A 68 -12.64 1.92 6.70
CA GLU A 68 -13.19 0.68 7.26
C GLU A 68 -14.12 0.95 8.44
N ASP A 69 -13.71 1.83 9.35
CA ASP A 69 -14.52 2.24 10.51
C ASP A 69 -15.83 2.89 10.06
N ALA A 70 -15.80 3.78 9.05
CA ALA A 70 -17.01 4.38 8.49
C ALA A 70 -17.94 3.34 7.84
N LEU A 71 -17.39 2.33 7.17
CA LEU A 71 -18.18 1.23 6.60
C LEU A 71 -18.89 0.41 7.69
N GLN A 72 -18.25 0.14 8.83
CA GLN A 72 -18.88 -0.56 9.95
C GLN A 72 -20.11 0.17 10.50
N HIS A 73 -20.14 1.50 10.40
CA HIS A 73 -21.25 2.35 10.84
C HIS A 73 -22.27 2.65 9.73
N SER A 74 -22.09 2.10 8.53
CA SER A 74 -23.02 2.28 7.42
C SER A 74 -24.40 1.67 7.73
N ARG A 75 -25.46 2.39 7.35
CA ARG A 75 -26.85 2.02 7.67
C ARG A 75 -27.54 1.18 6.59
N SER A 76 -27.01 1.20 5.37
CA SER A 76 -27.54 0.47 4.22
C SER A 76 -26.43 0.19 3.21
N LYS A 77 -26.68 -0.75 2.29
CA LYS A 77 -25.75 -1.06 1.19
C LYS A 77 -25.50 0.17 0.32
N ALA A 78 -26.58 0.88 -0.04
CA ALA A 78 -26.50 2.11 -0.82
C ALA A 78 -25.68 3.22 -0.13
N ALA A 79 -25.76 3.34 1.20
CA ALA A 79 -24.94 4.31 1.93
C ALA A 79 -23.44 3.97 1.86
N ALA A 80 -23.10 2.68 1.96
CA ALA A 80 -21.72 2.21 1.81
C ALA A 80 -21.19 2.47 0.38
N ASP A 81 -21.98 2.15 -0.65
CA ASP A 81 -21.60 2.35 -2.06
C ASP A 81 -21.46 3.85 -2.41
N TYR A 82 -22.35 4.69 -1.87
CA TYR A 82 -22.25 6.15 -2.00
C TYR A 82 -20.95 6.67 -1.35
N TYR A 83 -20.66 6.24 -0.13
CA TYR A 83 -19.45 6.64 0.59
C TYR A 83 -18.18 6.16 -0.14
N HIS A 84 -18.21 4.96 -0.72
CA HIS A 84 -17.14 4.45 -1.57
C HIS A 84 -16.88 5.36 -2.78
N THR A 85 -17.93 5.68 -3.53
CA THR A 85 -17.86 6.56 -4.71
C THR A 85 -17.34 7.94 -4.33
N PHE A 86 -17.86 8.52 -3.25
CA PHE A 86 -17.41 9.81 -2.73
C PHE A 86 -15.92 9.79 -2.38
N LYS A 87 -15.44 8.75 -1.69
CA LYS A 87 -14.04 8.62 -1.30
C LYS A 87 -13.11 8.50 -2.51
N LEU A 88 -13.48 7.71 -3.52
CA LEU A 88 -12.69 7.61 -4.75
C LEU A 88 -12.62 8.94 -5.51
N MET A 89 -13.74 9.68 -5.57
CA MET A 89 -13.76 11.01 -6.20
C MET A 89 -12.90 12.01 -5.44
N GLN A 90 -12.88 11.94 -4.10
CA GLN A 90 -11.99 12.74 -3.26
C GLN A 90 -10.51 12.46 -3.59
N ILE A 91 -10.13 11.19 -3.73
CA ILE A 91 -8.75 10.81 -4.10
C ILE A 91 -8.41 11.30 -5.51
N ALA A 92 -9.29 11.10 -6.49
CA ALA A 92 -9.10 11.57 -7.86
C ALA A 92 -8.95 13.11 -7.94
N GLY A 93 -9.66 13.86 -7.10
CA GLY A 93 -9.54 15.32 -7.01
C GLY A 93 -8.15 15.80 -6.54
N GLN A 94 -7.35 14.92 -5.92
CA GLN A 94 -6.02 15.24 -5.40
C GLN A 94 -4.89 15.03 -6.40
N LEU A 95 -5.20 14.74 -7.67
CA LEU A 95 -4.22 14.58 -8.76
C LEU A 95 -3.24 15.77 -8.91
N LYS A 96 -3.59 16.96 -8.42
CA LYS A 96 -2.73 18.15 -8.45
C LYS A 96 -1.67 18.19 -7.33
N HIS A 97 -1.76 17.33 -6.32
CA HIS A 97 -1.00 17.46 -5.07
C HIS A 97 -0.19 16.21 -4.67
N GLY A 98 -0.25 15.12 -5.44
CA GLY A 98 0.46 13.86 -5.14
C GLY A 98 1.06 13.20 -6.37
N GLY A 99 1.98 12.26 -6.16
CA GLY A 99 2.50 11.39 -7.23
C GLY A 99 1.42 10.44 -7.74
N SER A 100 1.43 10.14 -9.05
CA SER A 100 0.46 9.23 -9.67
C SER A 100 0.41 7.86 -8.98
N GLU A 101 1.56 7.35 -8.54
CA GLU A 101 1.69 6.08 -7.84
C GLU A 101 1.05 6.11 -6.44
N GLU A 102 1.30 7.15 -5.64
CA GLU A 102 0.72 7.26 -4.29
C GLU A 102 -0.82 7.33 -4.35
N LEU A 103 -1.36 8.14 -5.26
CA LEU A 103 -2.80 8.23 -5.46
C LEU A 103 -3.40 6.91 -5.91
N GLN A 104 -2.68 6.15 -6.75
CA GLN A 104 -3.09 4.82 -7.16
C GLN A 104 -3.08 3.83 -5.99
N MET A 105 -2.03 3.82 -5.16
CA MET A 105 -1.98 2.99 -3.94
C MET A 105 -3.12 3.32 -2.97
N ARG A 106 -3.41 4.62 -2.78
CA ARG A 106 -4.54 5.09 -1.95
C ARG A 106 -5.88 4.61 -2.50
N ALA A 107 -6.14 4.81 -3.79
CA ALA A 107 -7.36 4.36 -4.43
C ALA A 107 -7.53 2.83 -4.30
N ASN A 108 -6.47 2.07 -4.56
CA ASN A 108 -6.49 0.62 -4.47
C ASN A 108 -6.73 0.15 -3.03
N ALA A 109 -6.17 0.84 -2.02
CA ALA A 109 -6.41 0.53 -0.62
C ALA A 109 -7.88 0.69 -0.22
N ILE A 110 -8.55 1.75 -0.70
CA ILE A 110 -9.98 1.98 -0.48
C ILE A 110 -10.84 0.96 -1.24
N GLN A 111 -10.49 0.65 -2.49
CA GLN A 111 -11.19 -0.36 -3.28
C GLN A 111 -11.10 -1.75 -2.64
N GLU A 112 -9.91 -2.13 -2.17
CA GLU A 112 -9.69 -3.41 -1.51
C GLU A 112 -10.47 -3.50 -0.19
N ALA A 113 -10.45 -2.46 0.64
CA ALA A 113 -11.23 -2.40 1.87
C ALA A 113 -12.73 -2.51 1.60
N HIS A 114 -13.25 -1.82 0.57
CA HIS A 114 -14.65 -1.93 0.18
C HIS A 114 -14.98 -3.35 -0.30
N ARG A 115 -14.10 -3.96 -1.10
CA ARG A 115 -14.27 -5.34 -1.58
C ARG A 115 -14.36 -6.34 -0.42
N GLU A 116 -13.49 -6.20 0.58
CA GLU A 116 -13.54 -7.00 1.81
C GLU A 116 -14.84 -6.77 2.58
N PHE A 117 -15.27 -5.51 2.72
CA PHE A 117 -16.49 -5.17 3.43
C PHE A 117 -17.75 -5.74 2.76
N VAL A 118 -17.87 -5.64 1.43
CA VAL A 118 -19.00 -6.20 0.67
C VAL A 118 -19.11 -7.71 0.85
N ARG A 119 -17.99 -8.40 1.07
CA ARG A 119 -17.93 -9.85 1.36
C ARG A 119 -18.19 -10.20 2.83
N SER A 120 -18.32 -9.21 3.71
CA SER A 120 -18.48 -9.43 5.15
C SER A 120 -19.94 -9.74 5.53
N SER A 121 -20.12 -10.47 6.63
CA SER A 121 -21.45 -10.71 7.23
C SER A 121 -22.15 -9.41 7.63
N LYS A 122 -21.39 -8.38 8.01
CA LYS A 122 -21.93 -7.06 8.33
C LYS A 122 -22.65 -6.47 7.11
N TYR A 123 -22.01 -6.43 5.95
CA TYR A 123 -22.64 -5.91 4.73
C TYR A 123 -23.84 -6.76 4.30
N ALA A 124 -23.76 -8.08 4.44
CA ALA A 124 -24.89 -8.98 4.16
C ALA A 124 -26.13 -8.65 5.02
N SER A 125 -25.93 -8.19 6.26
CA SER A 125 -27.00 -7.80 7.18
C SER A 125 -27.60 -6.41 6.93
N LEU A 126 -26.98 -5.59 6.08
CA LEU A 126 -27.49 -4.25 5.77
C LEU A 126 -28.74 -4.33 4.89
N LYS A 127 -29.67 -3.40 5.14
CA LYS A 127 -30.84 -3.18 4.30
C LYS A 127 -30.44 -2.67 2.91
#